data_AF-A0AAW7JQ14-F1
#
_entry.id   AF-A0AAW7JQ14-F1
#
_cell.length_a   1.000
_cell.length_b   1.000
_cell.length_c   1.000
_cell.angle_alpha   90.00
_cell.angle_beta   90.00
_cell.angle_gamma   90.00
#
_symmetry.space_group_name_H-M   'P 1'
#
loop_
_entity.id
_entity.type
_entity.pdbx_description
1 polymer ?
#
loop_
_entity_poly.entity_id
_entity_poly.type
_entity_poly.pdbx_seq_one_letter_code
_entity_poly.pdbx_strand_id
1 'polypeptide(L)' 'MSRLTTGIRIFALIRLGIDDSSKIAEFLHFSVNTIYNYRAKIKNGAAVSRDEFEDYVRAIGLPTD' A
#
# COMPACT_ATOMS: atom_id res chain seq x y z
N MET A 1 3.79 1.25 -22.72
CA MET A 1 3.00 1.87 -21.64
C MET A 1 3.12 0.99 -20.40
N SER A 2 3.91 1.36 -19.39
CA SER A 2 4.10 0.55 -18.18
C SER A 2 2.84 0.61 -17.30
N ARG A 3 2.14 -0.52 -17.14
CA ARG A 3 0.95 -0.62 -16.27
C ARG A 3 1.41 -0.66 -14.81
N LEU A 4 0.77 0.12 -13.93
CA LEU A 4 1.00 0.03 -12.49
C LEU A 4 0.63 -1.37 -12.01
N THR A 5 1.57 -2.06 -11.36
CA THR A 5 1.32 -3.37 -10.74
C THR A 5 0.38 -3.22 -9.54
N THR A 6 -0.29 -4.30 -9.14
CA THR A 6 -1.21 -4.27 -8.00
C THR A 6 -0.55 -3.74 -6.72
N GLY A 7 0.70 -4.14 -6.44
CA GLY A 7 1.44 -3.65 -5.28
C GLY A 7 1.66 -2.13 -5.31
N ILE A 8 2.04 -1.58 -6.46
CA ILE A 8 2.23 -0.14 -6.62
C ILE A 8 0.89 0.61 -6.52
N ARG A 9 -0.20 0.04 -7.04
CA ARG A 9 -1.55 0.62 -6.90
C ARG A 9 -2.00 0.67 -5.44
N ILE A 10 -1.70 -0.36 -4.66
CA ILE A 10 -1.93 -0.36 -3.21
C ILE A 10 -1.13 0.76 -2.53
N PHE A 11 0.14 0.96 -2.88
CA PHE A 11 0.96 2.06 -2.33
C PHE A 11 0.40 3.43 -2.68
N ALA A 12 -0.02 3.62 -3.92
CA ALA A 12 -0.64 4.87 -4.35
C ALA A 12 -1.89 5.18 -3.52
N LEU A 13 -2.75 4.19 -3.26
CA LEU A 13 -3.94 4.38 -2.43
C LEU A 13 -3.59 4.74 -0.99
N ILE A 14 -2.64 4.03 -0.37
CA ILE A 14 -2.16 4.33 1.00
C ILE A 14 -1.62 5.77 1.05
N ARG A 15 -0.82 6.18 0.07
CA ARG A 15 -0.27 7.52 -0.04
C ARG A 15 -1.32 8.62 -0.19
N LEU A 16 -2.46 8.30 -0.82
CA LEU A 16 -3.62 9.18 -0.94
C LEU A 16 -4.49 9.19 0.34
N GLY A 17 -4.08 8.50 1.41
CA GLY A 17 -4.82 8.42 2.67
C GLY A 17 -5.91 7.34 2.68
N ILE A 18 -5.92 6.45 1.68
CA ILE A 18 -6.83 5.30 1.61
C ILE A 18 -6.05 4.06 2.05
N ASP A 19 -5.97 3.85 3.36
CA ASP A 19 -5.23 2.75 3.99
C ASP A 19 -6.11 1.65 4.60
N ASP A 20 -7.44 1.84 4.59
CA ASP A 20 -8.39 0.78 4.97
C ASP A 20 -8.40 -0.34 3.92
N SER A 21 -8.17 -1.58 4.36
CA SER A 21 -8.09 -2.75 3.47
C SER A 21 -9.40 -3.00 2.71
N SER A 22 -10.56 -2.68 3.30
CA SER A 22 -11.87 -2.89 2.65
C SER A 22 -12.08 -1.88 1.53
N LYS A 23 -11.76 -0.61 1.76
CA LYS A 23 -11.78 0.44 0.71
C LYS A 23 -10.82 0.10 -0.43
N ILE A 24 -9.58 -0.29 -0.11
CA ILE A 24 -8.60 -0.70 -1.14
C ILE A 24 -9.14 -1.88 -1.97
N ALA A 25 -9.76 -2.86 -1.31
CA ALA A 25 -10.36 -4.02 -1.98
C ALA A 25 -11.48 -3.61 -2.94
N GLU A 26 -12.34 -2.68 -2.54
CA GLU A 26 -13.39 -2.10 -3.36
C GLU A 26 -12.81 -1.38 -4.59
N PHE A 27 -11.83 -0.48 -4.40
CA PHE A 27 -11.19 0.26 -5.49
C PHE A 27 -10.47 -0.63 -6.52
N LEU A 28 -9.90 -1.75 -6.07
CA LEU A 28 -9.15 -2.66 -6.91
C LEU A 28 -9.98 -3.85 -7.42
N HIS A 29 -11.26 -3.95 -7.03
CA HIS A 29 -12.15 -5.08 -7.30
C HIS A 29 -11.55 -6.43 -6.88
N PHE A 30 -10.92 -6.45 -5.70
CA PHE A 30 -10.39 -7.65 -5.07
C PHE A 30 -11.16 -7.99 -3.80
N SER A 31 -10.97 -9.20 -3.29
CA SER A 31 -11.42 -9.52 -1.94
C SER A 31 -10.52 -8.84 -0.90
N VAL A 32 -11.07 -8.57 0.29
CA VAL A 32 -10.29 -8.03 1.40
C VAL A 32 -9.13 -8.96 1.78
N ASN A 33 -9.35 -10.28 1.73
CA ASN A 33 -8.31 -11.29 1.96
C ASN A 33 -7.15 -11.17 0.97
N THR A 34 -7.45 -10.94 -0.32
CA THR A 34 -6.41 -10.69 -1.32
C THR A 34 -5.59 -9.46 -0.98
N ILE A 35 -6.21 -8.37 -0.50
CA ILE A 35 -5.49 -7.17 -0.06
C ILE A 35 -4.61 -7.45 1.17
N TYR A 36 -5.10 -8.19 2.16
CA TYR A 36 -4.29 -8.61 3.31
C TYR A 36 -3.05 -9.40 2.88
N ASN A 37 -3.21 -10.35 1.96
CA ASN A 37 -2.10 -11.14 1.43
C ASN A 37 -1.08 -10.27 0.69
N TYR A 38 -1.53 -9.31 -0.13
CA TYR A 38 -0.63 -8.36 -0.78
C TYR A 38 0.13 -7.50 0.24
N ARG A 39 -0.55 -6.93 1.23
CA ARG A 39 0.10 -6.14 2.30
C ARG A 39 1.11 -6.97 3.07
N ALA A 40 0.77 -8.20 3.44
CA ALA A 40 1.67 -9.11 4.14
C ALA A 40 2.93 -9.41 3.30
N LYS A 41 2.76 -9.75 2.01
CA LYS A 41 3.87 -10.02 1.10
C LYS A 41 4.79 -8.81 0.95
N ILE A 42 4.21 -7.61 0.84
CA ILE A 42 4.96 -6.37 0.77
C ILE A 42 5.74 -6.12 2.07
N LYS A 43 5.06 -6.16 3.22
CA LYS A 43 5.68 -5.88 4.53
C LYS A 43 6.80 -6.87 4.84
N ASN A 44 6.65 -8.12 4.43
CA ASN A 44 7.70 -9.13 4.56
C ASN A 44 8.94 -8.83 3.71
N GLY A 45 8.78 -8.13 2.59
CA GLY A 45 9.89 -7.73 1.71
C GLY A 45 10.42 -6.32 1.98
N ALA A 46 9.88 -5.62 2.99
CA ALA A 46 10.31 -4.27 3.33
C ALA A 46 11.61 -4.29 4.12
N ALA A 47 12.47 -3.29 3.88
CA ALA A 47 13.70 -3.08 4.65
C ALA A 47 13.46 -2.45 6.03
N VAL A 48 12.24 -1.98 6.29
CA VAL A 48 11.83 -1.28 7.52
C VAL A 48 10.87 -2.15 8.34
N SER A 49 10.60 -1.73 9.57
CA SER A 49 9.59 -2.37 10.42
C SER A 49 8.23 -2.45 9.72
N ARG A 50 7.49 -3.53 9.98
CA ARG A 50 6.13 -3.76 9.44
C ARG A 50 5.16 -2.65 9.82
N ASP A 51 5.39 -2.04 10.97
CA ASP A 51 4.51 -1.03 11.56
C ASP A 51 4.81 0.35 10.95
N GLU A 52 6.09 0.63 10.66
CA GLU A 52 6.52 1.90 10.06
C GLU A 52 6.34 1.95 8.54
N PHE A 53 6.26 0.79 7.89
CA PHE A 53 6.24 0.71 6.42
C PHE A 53 5.19 1.61 5.77
N GLU A 54 3.98 1.63 6.30
CA GLU A 54 2.88 2.41 5.72
C GLU A 54 3.05 3.90 5.99
N ASP A 55 3.64 4.27 7.12
CA ASP A 55 3.98 5.65 7.45
C ASP A 55 5.01 6.20 6.45
N TYR A 56 6.05 5.43 6.15
CA TYR A 56 7.01 5.78 5.10
C TYR A 56 6.36 5.92 3.73
N VAL A 57 5.45 5.00 3.36
CA VAL A 57 4.70 5.10 2.11
C VAL A 57 3.86 6.37 2.06
N ARG A 58 3.20 6.75 3.16
CA ARG A 58 2.43 8.01 3.25
C ARG A 58 3.33 9.25 3.16
N ALA A 59 4.55 9.17 3.67
CA ALA A 59 5.51 10.26 3.66
C ALA A 59 6.20 10.50 2.30
N ILE A 60 6.05 9.60 1.32
CA ILE A 60 6.71 9.73 0.01
C ILE A 60 6.40 11.10 -0.62
N GLY A 61 7.44 11.90 -0.88
CA GLY A 61 7.31 13.21 -1.51
C GLY A 61 6.68 14.30 -0.62
N LEU A 62 6.51 14.06 0.68
CA LEU A 62 6.26 15.13 1.64
C LEU A 62 7.59 15.82 2.02
N PRO A 63 7.57 17.12 2.34
CA PRO A 63 8.74 17.81 2.85
C PRO A 63 9.21 17.16 4.15
N THR A 64 10.49 16.81 4.22
CA THR A 64 11.19 16.48 5.46
C THR A 64 11.95 17.73 5.85
N ASP A 65 11.38 18.52 6.76
CA ASP A 65 12.06 19.69 7.34
C ASP A 65 13.28 19.28 8.18
#